data_AF-A0A936E448-F1
#
_entry.id   AF-A0A936E448-F1
#
_cell.length_a   1.000
_cell.length_b   1.000
_cell.length_c   1.000
_cell.angle_alpha   90.00
_cell.angle_beta   90.00
_cell.angle_gamma   90.00
#
_symmetry.space_group_name_H-M   'P 1'
#
loop_
_entity.id
_entity.type
_entity.pdbx_description
1 polymer ?
#
loop_
_entity_poly.entity_id
_entity_poly.type
_entity_poly.pdbx_seq_one_letter_code
_entity_poly.pdbx_strand_id
1 'polypeptide(L)'
;MARYFPDITDANKNFDRNILVKAPSNRYSNYSTISQNYFPAGISDVGFTDFTGGMLDIKNFMLSASSPYQTSSIDGKAIGVNFDELLDAQKVKKRCETKVSVKDTNSSHNHFEMYPNPANSEVHFMLKNTEFPSKISVRDITGKTWCHKTFPSSEKLELSVTGMPRGFYMVLLIQNGRVIDSQKLVIE
;
A
#
# COMPACT_ATOMS: atom_id res chain seq x y z
N MET A 1 -28.33 -8.36 -23.91
CA MET A 1 -28.20 -8.29 -22.43
C MET A 1 -28.70 -9.58 -21.78
N ALA A 2 -29.98 -9.94 -21.90
CA ALA A 2 -30.58 -11.14 -21.27
C ALA A 2 -29.83 -12.47 -21.47
N ARG A 3 -29.18 -12.68 -22.64
CA ARG A 3 -28.35 -13.89 -22.88
C ARG A 3 -27.13 -14.00 -21.96
N TYR A 4 -26.54 -12.87 -21.59
CA TYR A 4 -25.30 -12.82 -20.79
C TYR A 4 -25.58 -12.43 -19.34
N PHE A 5 -26.69 -11.75 -19.10
CA PHE A 5 -27.12 -11.26 -17.79
C PHE A 5 -28.62 -11.57 -17.60
N PRO A 6 -28.97 -12.84 -17.32
CA PRO A 6 -30.36 -13.26 -17.22
C PRO A 6 -31.09 -12.61 -16.04
N ASP A 7 -30.37 -12.30 -14.97
CA ASP A 7 -30.92 -11.67 -13.76
C ASP A 7 -31.03 -10.15 -13.87
N ILE A 8 -30.60 -9.56 -14.99
CA ILE A 8 -30.76 -8.14 -15.24
C ILE A 8 -32.04 -7.98 -16.05
N THR A 9 -33.02 -7.31 -15.45
CA THR A 9 -34.36 -7.07 -16.03
C THR A 9 -34.72 -5.60 -15.87
N ASP A 10 -35.65 -5.10 -16.70
CA ASP A 10 -36.13 -3.73 -16.55
C ASP A 10 -36.76 -3.47 -15.18
N ALA A 11 -37.44 -4.49 -14.63
CA ALA A 11 -38.18 -4.41 -13.38
C ALA A 11 -37.27 -4.21 -12.17
N ASN A 12 -36.08 -4.83 -12.16
CA ASN A 12 -35.16 -4.72 -11.03
C ASN A 12 -34.21 -3.52 -11.11
N LYS A 13 -34.18 -2.78 -12.23
CA LYS A 13 -33.36 -1.59 -12.42
C LYS A 13 -31.86 -1.77 -12.12
N ASN A 14 -31.35 -3.00 -12.20
CA ASN A 14 -29.93 -3.27 -11.99
C ASN A 14 -29.05 -2.71 -13.13
N PHE A 15 -29.66 -2.33 -14.25
CA PHE A 15 -29.01 -1.63 -15.36
C PHE A 15 -29.85 -0.41 -15.77
N ASP A 16 -29.81 0.61 -14.91
CA ASP A 16 -30.58 1.85 -15.02
C ASP A 16 -29.65 3.06 -15.17
N ARG A 17 -30.13 4.11 -15.84
CA ARG A 17 -29.47 5.42 -15.96
C ARG A 17 -28.07 5.39 -16.54
N ASN A 18 -27.87 4.62 -17.61
CA ASN A 18 -26.60 4.56 -18.35
C ASN A 18 -26.67 5.40 -19.61
N ILE A 19 -25.52 5.93 -20.05
CA ILE A 19 -25.37 6.60 -21.34
C ILE A 19 -24.73 5.61 -22.32
N LEU A 20 -25.47 5.21 -23.34
CA LEU A 20 -25.07 4.22 -24.35
C LEU A 20 -24.94 4.90 -25.71
N VAL A 21 -23.80 5.52 -25.94
CA VAL A 21 -23.52 6.33 -27.13
C VAL A 21 -23.57 5.48 -28.40
N LYS A 22 -24.30 5.96 -29.42
CA LYS A 22 -24.50 5.28 -30.71
C LYS A 22 -25.15 3.89 -30.61
N ALA A 23 -25.65 3.50 -29.44
CA ALA A 23 -26.32 2.22 -29.28
C ALA A 23 -27.75 2.29 -29.82
N PRO A 24 -28.22 1.28 -30.56
CA PRO A 24 -29.58 1.26 -31.09
C PRO A 24 -30.56 0.97 -29.94
N SER A 25 -31.31 1.97 -29.49
CA SER A 25 -32.20 1.89 -28.32
C SER A 25 -33.21 0.74 -28.40
N ASN A 26 -33.68 0.40 -29.60
CA ASN A 26 -34.60 -0.72 -29.83
C ASN A 26 -34.03 -2.10 -29.46
N ARG A 27 -32.69 -2.28 -29.42
CA ARG A 27 -32.06 -3.52 -28.95
C ARG A 27 -31.96 -3.61 -27.43
N TYR A 28 -32.34 -2.53 -26.75
CA TYR A 28 -32.40 -2.39 -25.31
C TYR A 28 -33.84 -2.17 -24.83
N SER A 29 -34.84 -2.46 -25.67
CA SER A 29 -36.28 -2.29 -25.36
C SER A 29 -36.72 -3.01 -24.09
N ASN A 30 -36.04 -4.10 -23.73
CA ASN A 30 -36.28 -4.86 -22.50
C ASN A 30 -35.68 -4.19 -21.24
N TYR A 31 -35.17 -2.97 -21.38
CA TYR A 31 -34.41 -2.18 -20.40
C TYR A 31 -34.64 -0.67 -20.58
N SER A 32 -35.81 -0.29 -21.13
CA SER A 32 -36.12 1.10 -21.48
C SER A 32 -37.55 1.51 -21.14
N THR A 33 -38.36 0.61 -20.58
CA THR A 33 -39.75 0.94 -20.18
C THR A 33 -39.77 1.46 -18.75
N ILE A 34 -39.02 0.81 -17.85
CA ILE A 34 -38.90 1.16 -16.44
C ILE A 34 -37.54 1.82 -16.14
N SER A 35 -36.48 1.33 -16.77
CA SER A 35 -35.13 1.90 -16.68
C SER A 35 -34.99 3.09 -17.64
N GLN A 36 -34.26 4.11 -17.20
CA GLN A 36 -34.05 5.38 -17.89
C GLN A 36 -32.64 5.44 -18.50
N ASN A 37 -32.32 4.49 -19.37
CA ASN A 37 -31.07 4.52 -20.13
C ASN A 37 -31.16 5.52 -21.30
N TYR A 38 -30.05 6.22 -21.57
CA TYR A 38 -29.97 7.29 -22.57
C TYR A 38 -29.14 6.83 -23.78
N PHE A 39 -29.58 7.19 -24.99
CA PHE A 39 -29.01 6.71 -26.25
C PHE A 39 -28.65 7.88 -27.20
N PRO A 40 -27.67 8.72 -26.85
CA PRO A 40 -27.24 9.81 -27.71
C PRO A 40 -26.70 9.32 -29.06
N ALA A 41 -26.97 10.08 -30.12
CA ALA A 41 -26.60 9.72 -31.49
C ALA A 41 -25.10 9.87 -31.76
N GLY A 42 -24.43 10.79 -31.06
CA GLY A 42 -23.00 11.01 -31.14
C GLY A 42 -22.35 11.23 -29.78
N ILE A 43 -21.02 11.14 -29.76
CA ILE A 43 -20.23 11.41 -28.54
C ILE A 43 -20.31 12.87 -28.11
N SER A 44 -20.51 13.79 -29.08
CA SER A 44 -20.75 15.21 -28.84
C SER A 44 -22.00 15.48 -28.00
N ASP A 45 -23.04 14.64 -28.16
CA ASP A 45 -24.32 14.84 -27.50
C ASP A 45 -24.28 14.44 -26.02
N VAL A 46 -23.20 13.76 -25.59
CA VAL A 46 -22.94 13.45 -24.18
C VAL A 46 -22.61 14.72 -23.40
N GLY A 47 -21.94 15.68 -24.03
CA GLY A 47 -21.55 16.93 -23.39
C GLY A 47 -20.42 16.76 -22.36
N PHE A 48 -19.36 16.04 -22.72
CA PHE A 48 -18.13 16.00 -21.91
C PHE A 48 -17.49 17.39 -21.78
N THR A 49 -16.69 17.60 -20.73
CA THR A 49 -15.91 18.83 -20.54
C THR A 49 -14.92 19.05 -21.69
N ASP A 50 -14.13 18.04 -22.04
CA ASP A 50 -13.29 18.01 -23.25
C ASP A 50 -13.01 16.56 -23.67
N PHE A 51 -13.81 16.05 -24.60
CA PHE A 51 -13.64 14.66 -25.03
C PHE A 51 -12.27 14.39 -25.68
N THR A 52 -11.70 15.35 -26.41
CA THR A 52 -10.42 15.18 -27.10
C THR A 52 -9.25 15.21 -26.12
N GLY A 53 -9.31 16.07 -25.11
CA GLY A 53 -8.34 16.15 -24.03
C GLY A 53 -8.43 15.03 -22.98
N GLY A 54 -9.46 14.17 -23.03
CA GLY A 54 -9.68 13.07 -22.09
C GLY A 54 -8.52 12.08 -21.97
N MET A 55 -7.75 11.88 -23.04
CA MET A 55 -6.58 11.00 -23.01
C MET A 55 -5.41 11.58 -22.20
N LEU A 56 -5.34 12.90 -22.04
CA LEU A 56 -4.29 13.58 -21.29
C LEU A 56 -4.69 13.83 -19.83
N ASP A 57 -5.98 14.11 -19.60
CA ASP A 57 -6.57 14.23 -18.28
C ASP A 57 -7.93 13.55 -18.24
N ILE A 58 -8.02 12.49 -17.43
CA ILE A 58 -9.25 11.70 -17.28
C ILE A 58 -10.43 12.53 -16.79
N LYS A 59 -10.21 13.66 -16.11
CA LYS A 59 -11.27 14.58 -15.71
C LYS A 59 -11.99 15.21 -16.89
N ASN A 60 -11.37 15.26 -18.06
CA ASN A 60 -12.03 15.80 -19.24
C ASN A 60 -13.13 14.87 -19.80
N PHE A 61 -13.16 13.60 -19.37
CA PHE A 61 -14.30 12.69 -19.57
C PHE A 61 -15.44 12.88 -18.55
N MET A 62 -15.34 13.86 -17.65
CA MET A 62 -16.49 14.28 -16.85
C MET A 62 -17.54 14.95 -17.74
N LEU A 63 -18.80 14.83 -17.33
CA LEU A 63 -19.88 15.61 -17.91
C LEU A 63 -19.68 17.09 -17.58
N SER A 64 -19.81 17.94 -18.60
CA SER A 64 -19.79 19.40 -18.44
C SER A 64 -21.04 19.88 -17.68
N ALA A 65 -20.98 21.09 -17.13
CA ALA A 65 -22.14 21.71 -16.48
C ALA A 65 -23.36 21.87 -17.42
N SER A 66 -23.14 21.91 -18.74
CA SER A 66 -24.17 21.97 -19.77
C SER A 66 -24.66 20.60 -20.27
N SER A 67 -24.06 19.50 -19.82
CA SER A 67 -24.50 18.16 -20.23
C SER A 67 -25.96 17.94 -19.80
N PRO A 68 -26.82 17.40 -20.68
CA PRO A 68 -28.17 17.04 -20.31
C PRO A 68 -28.23 15.92 -19.26
N TYR A 69 -27.10 15.27 -18.98
CA TYR A 69 -27.00 14.12 -18.08
C TYR A 69 -26.40 14.45 -16.71
N GLN A 70 -26.19 15.75 -16.42
CA GLN A 70 -25.50 16.22 -15.20
C GLN A 70 -26.29 16.04 -13.90
N THR A 71 -27.60 15.80 -13.99
CA THR A 71 -28.47 15.54 -12.83
C THR A 71 -29.34 14.30 -13.04
N SER A 72 -28.95 13.43 -13.96
CA SER A 72 -29.80 12.35 -14.45
C SER A 72 -29.61 11.05 -13.67
N SER A 73 -28.65 10.95 -12.76
CA SER A 73 -28.47 9.78 -11.89
C SER A 73 -29.60 9.63 -10.86
N ILE A 74 -29.69 8.46 -10.21
CA ILE A 74 -30.69 8.15 -9.17
C ILE A 74 -30.54 9.09 -7.96
N ASP A 75 -29.31 9.49 -7.65
CA ASP A 75 -28.97 10.42 -6.58
C ASP A 75 -29.00 11.89 -7.02
N GLY A 76 -29.50 12.19 -8.22
CA GLY A 76 -29.57 13.55 -8.78
C GLY A 76 -28.21 14.12 -9.19
N LYS A 77 -27.15 13.31 -9.20
CA LYS A 77 -25.82 13.70 -9.68
C LYS A 77 -25.63 13.38 -11.17
N ALA A 78 -24.44 13.69 -11.66
CA ALA A 78 -23.98 13.35 -13.00
C ALA A 78 -23.98 11.82 -13.20
N ILE A 79 -24.48 11.35 -14.34
CA ILE A 79 -24.30 9.95 -14.71
C ILE A 79 -22.82 9.69 -15.01
N GLY A 80 -22.24 8.69 -14.35
CA GLY A 80 -20.86 8.27 -14.55
C GLY A 80 -20.07 8.26 -13.25
N VAL A 81 -18.75 8.29 -13.39
CA VAL A 81 -17.81 8.27 -12.26
C VAL A 81 -17.76 9.67 -11.63
N ASN A 82 -17.89 9.74 -10.30
CA ASN A 82 -17.47 10.92 -9.56
C ASN A 82 -15.93 10.94 -9.48
N PHE A 83 -15.28 11.62 -10.42
CA PHE A 83 -13.82 11.63 -10.50
C PHE A 83 -13.16 12.28 -9.29
N ASP A 84 -13.80 13.25 -8.62
CA ASP A 84 -13.23 13.84 -7.42
C ASP A 84 -13.21 12.84 -6.25
N GLU A 85 -14.30 12.09 -6.04
CA GLU A 85 -14.34 11.01 -5.06
C GLU A 85 -13.38 9.86 -5.41
N LEU A 86 -13.33 9.45 -6.67
CA LEU A 86 -12.41 8.40 -7.12
C LEU A 86 -10.94 8.79 -6.90
N LEU A 87 -10.57 10.01 -7.30
CA LEU A 87 -9.21 10.49 -7.14
C LEU A 87 -8.87 10.68 -5.66
N ASP A 88 -9.81 11.13 -4.83
CA ASP A 88 -9.58 11.22 -3.38
C ASP A 88 -9.39 9.85 -2.74
N ALA A 89 -10.17 8.85 -3.15
CA ALA A 89 -10.00 7.46 -2.70
C ALA A 89 -8.67 6.84 -3.16
N GLN A 90 -8.19 7.22 -4.34
CA GLN A 90 -6.90 6.75 -4.88
C GLN A 90 -5.69 7.47 -4.30
N LYS A 91 -5.86 8.64 -3.68
CA LYS A 91 -4.80 9.21 -2.84
C LYS A 91 -4.57 8.22 -1.71
N VAL A 92 -3.50 7.44 -1.81
CA VAL A 92 -3.00 6.64 -0.70
C VAL A 92 -2.84 7.62 0.45
N LYS A 93 -3.74 7.55 1.43
CA LYS A 93 -3.49 8.17 2.72
C LYS A 93 -2.22 7.50 3.19
N LYS A 94 -1.08 8.17 3.03
CA LYS A 94 0.13 7.83 3.76
C LYS A 94 -0.27 7.96 5.21
N ARG A 95 -0.76 6.86 5.78
CA ARG A 95 -0.80 6.64 7.20
C ARG A 95 0.66 6.52 7.58
N CYS A 96 1.30 7.67 7.76
CA CYS A 96 2.32 7.82 8.77
C CYS A 96 1.61 7.69 10.12
N GLU A 97 1.00 6.52 10.38
CA GLU A 97 0.73 6.11 11.74
C GLU A 97 2.11 5.80 12.31
N THR A 98 2.78 6.85 12.79
CA THR A 98 3.79 6.67 13.81
C THR A 98 3.07 6.14 15.05
N LYS A 99 2.81 4.82 15.08
CA LYS A 99 2.66 4.11 16.34
C LYS A 99 4.04 4.09 16.99
N VAL A 100 4.43 5.23 17.54
CA VAL A 100 5.51 5.33 18.53
C VAL A 100 4.90 5.05 19.89
N SER A 101 4.44 3.82 20.07
CA SER A 101 4.22 3.24 21.39
C SER A 101 4.74 1.81 21.32
N VAL A 102 5.92 1.61 21.88
CA VAL A 102 6.35 0.28 22.29
C VAL A 102 5.54 -0.02 23.54
N LYS A 103 4.81 -1.14 23.56
CA LYS A 103 4.36 -1.68 24.84
C LYS A 103 5.63 -2.14 25.53
N ASP A 104 6.05 -1.43 26.58
CA ASP A 104 7.08 -1.91 27.50
C ASP A 104 6.56 -3.20 28.13
N THR A 105 6.77 -4.28 27.40
CA THR A 105 6.67 -5.60 27.96
C THR A 105 7.98 -5.71 28.70
N ASN A 106 7.92 -5.69 30.04
CA ASN A 106 9.01 -6.10 30.90
C ASN A 106 9.33 -7.59 30.65
N SER A 107 9.74 -7.92 29.43
CA SER A 107 10.27 -9.21 29.03
C SER A 107 11.77 -9.09 29.20
N SER A 108 12.21 -9.48 30.40
CA SER A 108 13.60 -9.69 30.78
C SER A 108 14.24 -10.86 29.99
N HIS A 109 14.23 -10.79 28.66
CA HIS A 109 14.86 -11.77 27.79
C HIS A 109 15.67 -11.04 26.73
N ASN A 110 16.75 -10.37 27.15
CA ASN A 110 17.84 -10.09 26.20
C ASN A 110 18.31 -11.44 25.66
N HIS A 111 18.16 -11.67 24.37
CA HIS A 111 18.54 -12.93 23.71
C HIS A 111 20.06 -13.01 23.54
N PHE A 112 20.75 -11.88 23.69
CA PHE A 112 22.19 -11.85 23.80
C PHE A 112 22.67 -10.73 24.73
N GLU A 113 23.90 -10.85 25.22
CA GLU A 113 24.64 -9.78 25.91
C GLU A 113 25.90 -9.47 25.11
N MET A 114 26.38 -8.24 25.22
CA MET A 114 27.57 -7.78 24.51
C MET A 114 28.49 -6.97 25.41
N TYR A 115 29.77 -7.33 25.40
CA TYR A 115 30.80 -6.66 26.19
C TYR A 115 32.18 -6.71 25.50
N PRO A 116 33.05 -5.71 25.70
CA PRO A 116 32.74 -4.44 26.34
C PRO A 116 31.82 -3.59 25.44
N ASN A 117 31.08 -2.67 26.05
CA ASN A 117 30.32 -1.63 25.35
C ASN A 117 30.36 -0.36 26.22
N PRO A 118 31.13 0.67 25.88
CA PRO A 118 31.82 0.88 24.60
C PRO A 118 32.96 -0.10 24.28
N ALA A 119 33.25 -0.30 22.99
CA ALA A 119 34.26 -1.23 22.47
C ALA A 119 35.33 -0.52 21.63
N ASN A 120 36.57 -1.01 21.67
CA ASN A 120 37.69 -0.42 20.92
C ASN A 120 38.18 -1.31 19.76
N SER A 121 38.37 -2.61 20.01
CA SER A 121 38.99 -3.55 19.06
C SER A 121 38.16 -4.80 18.81
N GLU A 122 37.45 -5.26 19.84
CA GLU A 122 36.68 -6.50 19.86
C GLU A 122 35.39 -6.34 20.68
N VAL A 123 34.39 -7.13 20.33
CA VAL A 123 33.15 -7.29 21.08
C VAL A 123 32.87 -8.77 21.23
N HIS A 124 32.62 -9.18 22.46
CA HIS A 124 32.13 -10.50 22.78
C HIS A 124 30.61 -10.49 22.87
N PHE A 125 29.97 -11.52 22.33
CA PHE A 125 28.55 -11.75 22.43
C PHE A 125 28.30 -13.03 23.22
N MET A 126 27.40 -12.96 24.20
CA MET A 126 26.88 -14.12 24.92
C MET A 126 25.42 -14.33 24.56
N LEU A 127 25.12 -15.39 23.82
CA LEU A 127 23.74 -15.68 23.43
C LEU A 127 23.04 -16.54 24.50
N LYS A 128 21.76 -16.24 24.75
CA LYS A 128 20.89 -17.03 25.62
C LYS A 128 19.95 -17.86 24.74
N ASN A 129 19.93 -19.17 24.96
CA ASN A 129 19.01 -20.12 24.32
C ASN A 129 19.15 -20.24 22.78
N THR A 130 20.27 -20.76 22.28
CA THR A 130 20.54 -20.89 20.84
C THR A 130 20.10 -22.25 20.29
N GLU A 131 18.81 -22.48 20.10
CA GLU A 131 18.32 -23.71 19.44
C GLU A 131 18.54 -23.70 17.91
N PHE A 132 18.83 -22.53 17.33
CA PHE A 132 18.94 -22.34 15.87
C PHE A 132 20.25 -21.62 15.47
N PRO A 133 20.75 -21.86 14.24
CA PRO A 133 21.84 -21.06 13.69
C PRO A 133 21.46 -19.60 13.66
N SER A 134 22.33 -18.77 14.21
CA SER A 134 22.07 -17.36 14.46
C SER A 134 23.07 -16.51 13.67
N LYS A 135 22.62 -15.33 13.22
CA LYS A 135 23.46 -14.36 12.53
C LYS A 135 23.48 -13.06 13.31
N ILE A 136 24.67 -12.61 13.67
CA ILE A 136 24.90 -11.26 14.18
C ILE A 136 25.26 -10.36 13.01
N SER A 137 24.61 -9.20 12.91
CA SER A 137 24.88 -8.17 11.91
C SER A 137 25.09 -6.83 12.60
N VAL A 138 26.23 -6.21 12.39
CA VAL A 138 26.53 -4.87 12.89
C VAL A 138 26.31 -3.86 11.77
N ARG A 139 25.49 -2.84 12.03
CA ARG A 139 25.12 -1.80 11.07
C ARG A 139 25.38 -0.43 11.64
N ASP A 140 25.75 0.52 10.80
CA ASP A 140 25.80 1.92 11.23
C ASP A 140 24.41 2.57 11.22
N ILE A 141 24.34 3.84 11.63
CA ILE A 141 23.11 4.65 11.65
C ILE A 141 22.46 4.85 10.28
N THR A 142 23.20 4.63 9.18
CA THR A 142 22.66 4.71 7.81
C THR A 142 22.06 3.37 7.36
N GLY A 143 22.21 2.32 8.16
CA GLY A 143 21.78 0.96 7.85
C GLY A 143 22.80 0.15 7.05
N LYS A 144 23.96 0.72 6.71
CA LYS A 144 25.05 0.01 6.03
C LYS A 144 25.59 -1.06 6.97
N THR A 145 25.65 -2.30 6.48
CA THR A 145 26.22 -3.43 7.23
C THR A 145 27.74 -3.35 7.16
N TRP A 146 28.38 -3.26 8.32
CA TRP A 146 29.84 -3.24 8.44
C TRP A 146 30.41 -4.64 8.49
N CYS A 147 29.85 -5.47 9.35
CA CYS A 147 30.24 -6.86 9.48
C CYS A 147 29.05 -7.71 9.87
N HIS A 148 29.14 -9.00 9.55
CA HIS A 148 28.19 -9.98 10.02
C HIS A 148 28.87 -11.33 10.18
N LYS A 149 28.36 -12.14 11.10
CA LYS A 149 28.87 -13.48 11.35
C LYS A 149 27.71 -14.41 11.62
N THR A 150 27.69 -15.53 10.92
CA THR A 150 26.72 -16.61 11.13
C THR A 150 27.40 -17.71 11.93
N PHE A 151 26.67 -18.34 12.86
CA PHE A 151 27.23 -19.36 13.72
C PHE A 151 26.21 -20.45 14.04
N PRO A 152 26.64 -21.73 14.08
CA PRO A 152 25.83 -22.82 14.59
C PRO A 152 25.79 -22.74 16.11
N SER A 153 24.61 -22.49 16.68
CA SER A 153 24.25 -22.63 18.10
C SER A 153 25.39 -22.56 19.14
N SER A 154 26.14 -21.44 19.19
CA SER A 154 27.23 -21.24 20.16
C SER A 154 26.81 -20.19 21.19
N GLU A 155 27.13 -20.43 22.46
CA GLU A 155 26.83 -19.52 23.56
C GLU A 155 27.73 -18.29 23.57
N LYS A 156 28.96 -18.38 23.03
CA LYS A 156 29.92 -17.28 23.01
C LYS A 156 30.43 -17.01 21.60
N LEU A 157 30.56 -15.74 21.27
CA LEU A 157 31.06 -15.28 19.99
C LEU A 157 31.98 -14.07 20.19
N GLU A 158 32.99 -13.98 19.36
CA GLU A 158 33.83 -12.78 19.25
C GLU A 158 33.76 -12.21 17.84
N LEU A 159 33.74 -10.89 17.77
CA LEU A 159 33.76 -10.10 16.55
C LEU A 159 34.80 -8.99 16.70
N SER A 160 35.77 -8.96 15.78
CA SER A 160 36.65 -7.80 15.67
C SER A 160 35.88 -6.61 15.11
N VAL A 161 36.00 -5.47 15.78
CA VAL A 161 35.50 -4.16 15.34
C VAL A 161 36.64 -3.22 14.95
N THR A 162 37.85 -3.77 14.78
CA THR A 162 39.04 -3.00 14.45
C THR A 162 38.87 -2.31 13.10
N GLY A 163 39.12 -1.00 13.06
CA GLY A 163 38.99 -0.18 11.85
C GLY A 163 37.56 0.33 11.58
N MET A 164 36.59 -0.01 12.43
CA MET A 164 35.28 0.65 12.41
C MET A 164 35.43 2.08 12.96
N PRO A 165 34.85 3.10 12.30
CA PRO A 165 34.84 4.46 12.82
C PRO A 165 34.20 4.57 14.21
N ARG A 166 34.65 5.54 15.00
CA ARG A 166 34.01 5.88 16.27
C ARG A 166 32.56 6.30 16.05
N GLY A 167 31.65 5.80 16.87
CA GLY A 167 30.25 6.18 16.78
C GLY A 167 29.28 5.09 17.25
N PHE A 168 28.01 5.29 16.87
CA PHE A 168 26.92 4.41 17.22
C PHE A 168 26.64 3.38 16.13
N TYR A 169 26.47 2.15 16.57
CA TYR A 169 26.15 1.00 15.74
C TYR A 169 24.95 0.26 16.33
N MET A 170 24.19 -0.36 15.44
CA MET A 170 23.11 -1.27 15.82
C MET A 170 23.54 -2.69 15.53
N VAL A 171 23.53 -3.53 16.57
CA VAL A 171 23.76 -4.97 16.46
C VAL A 171 22.41 -5.64 16.37
N LEU A 172 22.21 -6.44 15.33
CA LEU A 172 21.00 -7.22 15.09
C LEU A 172 21.31 -8.70 15.25
N LEU A 173 20.53 -9.39 16.07
CA LEU A 173 20.48 -10.84 16.14
C LEU A 173 19.37 -11.35 15.22
N ILE A 174 19.74 -12.19 14.26
CA ILE A 174 18.85 -12.71 13.22
C ILE A 174 18.78 -14.23 13.32
N GLN A 175 17.57 -14.77 13.41
CA GLN A 175 17.27 -16.21 13.37
C GLN A 175 16.15 -16.45 12.36
N ASN A 176 16.27 -17.51 11.54
CA ASN A 176 15.28 -17.86 10.51
C ASN A 176 14.87 -16.68 9.60
N GLY A 177 15.83 -15.79 9.29
CA GLY A 177 15.61 -14.61 8.44
C GLY A 177 14.87 -13.45 9.13
N ARG A 178 14.55 -13.54 10.42
CA ARG A 178 13.90 -12.49 11.21
C ARG A 178 14.85 -11.91 12.26
N VAL A 179 14.77 -10.60 12.48
CA VAL A 179 15.44 -9.95 13.61
C VAL A 179 14.67 -10.34 14.87
N ILE A 180 15.36 -10.98 15.82
CA ILE A 180 14.78 -11.44 17.08
C ILE A 180 15.18 -10.54 18.26
N ASP A 181 16.31 -9.86 18.18
CA ASP A 181 16.79 -8.92 19.18
C ASP A 181 17.72 -7.88 18.54
N SER A 182 17.84 -6.71 19.17
CA SER A 182 18.71 -5.64 18.71
C SER A 182 19.25 -4.82 19.87
N GLN A 183 20.54 -4.49 19.83
CA GLN A 183 21.20 -3.68 20.88
C GLN A 183 22.11 -2.62 20.27
N LYS A 184 22.28 -1.51 21.01
CA LYS A 184 23.19 -0.42 20.64
C LYS A 184 24.62 -0.75 21.05
N LEU A 185 25.54 -0.67 20.09
CA LEU A 185 26.99 -0.74 20.30
C LEU A 185 27.62 0.65 20.13
N VAL A 186 28.50 1.01 21.04
CA VAL A 186 29.32 2.23 20.98
C VAL A 186 30.75 1.83 20.68
N ILE A 187 31.35 2.45 19.66
CA ILE A 187 32.77 2.26 19.31
C ILE A 187 33.56 3.51 19.66
N GLU A 188 34.67 3.34 20.37
CA GLU A 188 35.63 4.37 20.81
C GLU A 188 37.03 4.20 20.18
#